data_AF-A0A7Y2WVX0-F1
#
_entry.id   AF-A0A7Y2WVX0-F1
#
_cell.length_a   1.000
_cell.length_b   1.000
_cell.length_c   1.000
_cell.angle_alpha   90.00
_cell.angle_beta   90.00
_cell.angle_gamma   90.00
#
_symmetry.space_group_name_H-M   'P 1'
#
loop_
_entity.id
_entity.type
_entity.pdbx_description
1 polymer ?
#
loop_
_entity_poly.entity_id
_entity_poly.type
_entity_poly.pdbx_seq_one_letter_code
_entity_poly.pdbx_strand_id
1 'polypeptide(L)'
;MSVTEILLRLARAVLDSVLKGLTDQLNTVEQAAMNPLKAMIQQVVGGAWQGKGADAFVEEVSSLLIPNVTTIQNHISTTCTNLEYARDVIERADEEVERLVKSRLFDAFSFY
;
A
#
# COMPACT_ATOMS: atom_id res chain seq x y z
N MET A 1 32.39 -2.00 4.85
CA MET A 1 30.95 -2.31 4.71
C MET A 1 30.62 -3.36 5.76
N SER A 2 29.85 -3.01 6.78
CA SER A 2 29.51 -3.93 7.87
C SER A 2 28.38 -4.88 7.44
N VAL A 3 28.29 -6.06 8.06
CA VAL A 3 27.18 -7.00 7.84
C VAL A 3 25.82 -6.32 8.10
N THR A 4 25.77 -5.41 9.07
CA THR A 4 24.56 -4.65 9.43
C THR A 4 24.09 -3.71 8.31
N GLU A 5 25.02 -3.04 7.60
CA GLU A 5 24.69 -2.18 6.45
C GLU A 5 24.08 -2.99 5.29
N ILE A 6 24.60 -4.21 5.06
CA ILE A 6 24.07 -5.12 4.04
C ILE A 6 22.65 -5.57 4.40
N LEU A 7 22.42 -5.93 5.66
CA LEU A 7 21.10 -6.34 6.16
C LEU A 7 20.07 -5.20 6.08
N LEU A 8 20.47 -3.96 6.41
CA LEU A 8 19.59 -2.79 6.30
C LEU A 8 19.23 -2.46 4.85
N ARG A 9 20.20 -2.52 3.94
CA ARG A 9 19.93 -2.36 2.50
C ARG A 9 19.01 -3.44 1.95
N LEU A 10 19.20 -4.69 2.37
CA LEU A 10 18.34 -5.80 1.97
C LEU A 10 16.93 -5.63 2.53
N ALA A 11 16.79 -5.20 3.79
CA ALA A 11 15.49 -4.91 4.39
C ALA A 11 14.74 -3.79 3.66
N ARG A 12 15.42 -2.71 3.25
CA ARG A 12 14.84 -1.64 2.41
C ARG A 12 14.36 -2.17 1.07
N ALA A 13 15.20 -2.92 0.36
CA ALA A 13 14.84 -3.48 -0.94
C ALA A 13 13.62 -4.41 -0.86
N VAL A 14 13.51 -5.21 0.22
CA VAL A 14 12.34 -6.06 0.47
C VAL A 14 11.09 -5.20 0.74
N LEU A 15 11.19 -4.19 1.61
CA LEU A 15 10.07 -3.28 1.91
C LEU A 15 9.58 -2.55 0.65
N ASP A 16 10.48 -2.01 -0.17
CA ASP A 16 10.13 -1.34 -1.42
C ASP A 16 9.44 -2.29 -2.41
N SER A 17 9.92 -3.54 -2.50
CA SER A 17 9.28 -4.56 -3.32
C SER A 17 7.86 -4.90 -2.83
N VAL A 18 7.65 -4.97 -1.51
CA VAL A 18 6.33 -5.25 -0.92
C VAL A 18 5.39 -4.06 -1.13
N LEU A 19 5.85 -2.84 -0.90
CA LEU A 19 5.09 -1.61 -1.15
C LEU A 19 4.63 -1.51 -2.61
N LYS A 20 5.52 -1.81 -3.55
CA LYS A 20 5.18 -1.87 -4.97
C LYS A 20 4.11 -2.92 -5.25
N GLY A 21 4.29 -4.14 -4.73
CA GLY A 21 3.32 -5.22 -4.90
C GLY A 21 1.94 -4.88 -4.34
N LEU A 22 1.87 -4.22 -3.18
CA LEU A 22 0.59 -3.79 -2.58
C LEU A 22 -0.06 -2.65 -3.37
N THR A 23 0.73 -1.72 -3.90
CA THR A 23 0.23 -0.64 -4.77
C THR A 23 -0.37 -1.22 -6.05
N ASP A 24 0.30 -2.20 -6.65
CA ASP A 24 -0.20 -2.90 -7.84
C ASP A 24 -1.50 -3.68 -7.54
N GLN A 25 -1.60 -4.30 -6.35
CA GLN A 25 -2.84 -4.94 -5.90
C GLN A 25 -3.97 -3.93 -5.70
N LEU A 26 -3.70 -2.75 -5.14
CA LEU A 26 -4.70 -1.69 -4.99
C LEU A 26 -5.26 -1.28 -6.36
N ASN A 27 -4.37 -1.02 -7.32
CA ASN A 27 -4.74 -0.69 -8.70
C ASN A 27 -5.55 -1.80 -9.34
N THR A 28 -5.17 -3.07 -9.09
CA THR A 28 -5.89 -4.24 -9.61
C THR A 28 -7.30 -4.33 -9.03
N VAL A 29 -7.49 -4.13 -7.72
CA VAL A 29 -8.82 -4.15 -7.09
C VAL A 29 -9.72 -3.06 -7.67
N GLU A 30 -9.18 -1.85 -7.87
CA GLU A 30 -9.94 -0.75 -8.44
C GLU A 30 -10.31 -1.01 -9.92
N GLN A 31 -9.35 -1.41 -10.74
CA GLN A 31 -9.55 -1.57 -12.18
C GLN A 31 -10.29 -2.87 -12.55
N ALA A 32 -10.00 -3.98 -11.87
CA ALA A 32 -10.53 -5.29 -12.21
C ALA A 32 -11.84 -5.61 -11.50
N ALA A 33 -12.14 -4.99 -10.36
CA ALA A 33 -13.38 -5.24 -9.63
C ALA A 33 -14.28 -3.99 -9.59
N MET A 34 -13.81 -2.88 -8.99
CA MET A 34 -14.68 -1.73 -8.70
C MET A 34 -15.25 -1.08 -9.97
N ASN A 35 -14.41 -0.86 -10.99
CA ASN A 35 -14.83 -0.22 -12.23
C ASN A 35 -15.85 -1.07 -13.02
N PRO A 36 -15.61 -2.37 -13.27
CA PRO A 36 -16.60 -3.25 -13.90
C PRO A 36 -17.93 -3.30 -13.14
N LEU A 37 -17.89 -3.40 -11.81
CA LEU A 37 -19.11 -3.44 -10.99
C LEU A 37 -19.95 -2.18 -11.14
N LYS A 38 -19.31 -1.00 -11.09
CA LYS A 38 -19.99 0.28 -11.32
C LYS A 38 -20.57 0.36 -12.74
N ALA A 39 -19.81 -0.07 -13.74
CA ALA A 39 -20.26 -0.07 -15.13
C ALA A 39 -21.46 -1.00 -15.34
N MET A 40 -21.45 -2.19 -14.75
CA MET A 40 -22.57 -3.13 -14.80
C MET A 40 -23.82 -2.55 -14.15
N ILE A 41 -23.71 -1.96 -12.95
CA ILE A 41 -24.86 -1.30 -12.30
C ILE A 41 -25.41 -0.18 -13.18
N GLN A 42 -24.54 0.66 -13.76
CA GLN A 42 -24.98 1.76 -14.62
C GLN A 42 -25.75 1.27 -15.85
N GLN A 43 -25.33 0.15 -16.45
CA GLN A 43 -26.07 -0.46 -17.57
C GLN A 43 -27.45 -0.95 -17.13
N VAL A 44 -27.55 -1.59 -15.96
CA VAL A 44 -28.82 -2.09 -15.41
C VAL A 44 -29.75 -0.93 -15.07
N VAL A 45 -29.27 0.08 -14.35
CA VAL A 45 -30.04 1.29 -14.01
C VAL A 45 -30.42 2.09 -15.26
N GLY A 46 -29.57 2.07 -16.30
CA GLY A 46 -29.85 2.65 -17.61
C GLY A 46 -30.90 1.91 -18.43
N GLY A 47 -31.48 0.83 -17.89
CA GLY A 47 -32.58 0.10 -18.49
C GLY A 47 -32.17 -1.00 -19.46
N ALA A 48 -30.88 -1.37 -19.54
CA ALA A 48 -30.44 -2.53 -20.32
C ALA A 48 -31.02 -3.84 -19.76
N TRP A 49 -31.33 -3.87 -18.47
CA TRP A 49 -32.05 -4.95 -17.80
C TRP A 49 -33.07 -4.36 -16.83
N GLN A 50 -34.31 -4.82 -16.90
CA GLN A 50 -35.44 -4.28 -16.13
C GLN A 50 -36.23 -5.40 -15.45
N GLY A 51 -36.87 -5.07 -14.33
CA GLY A 51 -37.73 -5.96 -13.56
C GLY A 51 -37.13 -6.34 -12.20
N LYS A 52 -37.90 -7.07 -11.38
CA LYS A 52 -37.56 -7.37 -9.98
C LYS A 52 -36.17 -7.99 -9.78
N GLY A 53 -35.70 -8.80 -10.74
CA GLY A 53 -34.36 -9.39 -10.69
C GLY A 53 -33.25 -8.37 -10.93
N ALA A 54 -33.49 -7.38 -11.80
CA ALA A 54 -32.57 -6.27 -12.02
C ALA A 54 -32.47 -5.37 -10.78
N ASP A 55 -33.61 -5.06 -10.16
CA ASP A 55 -33.66 -4.27 -8.92
C ASP A 55 -32.92 -4.99 -7.78
N ALA A 56 -33.20 -6.28 -7.58
CA ALA A 56 -32.54 -7.09 -6.56
C ALA A 56 -31.02 -7.22 -6.79
N PHE A 57 -30.59 -7.36 -8.05
CA PHE A 57 -29.18 -7.36 -8.39
C PHE A 57 -28.51 -6.02 -8.05
N VAL A 58 -29.10 -4.89 -8.44
CA VAL A 58 -28.56 -3.56 -8.12
C VAL A 58 -28.49 -3.37 -6.61
N GLU A 59 -29.51 -3.81 -5.88
CA GLU A 59 -29.55 -3.75 -4.42
C GLU A 59 -28.44 -4.60 -3.78
N GLU A 60 -28.26 -5.86 -4.20
CA GLU A 60 -27.26 -6.76 -3.63
C GLU A 60 -25.83 -6.28 -3.94
N VAL A 61 -25.56 -5.87 -5.18
CA VAL A 61 -24.23 -5.37 -5.55
C VAL A 61 -23.92 -4.04 -4.83
N SER A 62 -24.91 -3.16 -4.68
CA SER A 62 -24.71 -1.86 -4.02
C SER A 62 -24.61 -1.98 -2.50
N SER A 63 -25.35 -2.91 -1.88
CA SER A 63 -25.45 -3.03 -0.42
C SER A 63 -24.42 -3.98 0.19
N LEU A 64 -23.97 -5.00 -0.55
CA LEU A 64 -23.00 -5.99 -0.06
C LEU A 64 -21.68 -5.89 -0.80
N LEU A 65 -21.72 -5.96 -2.12
CA LEU A 65 -20.51 -6.24 -2.89
C LEU A 65 -19.57 -5.03 -2.99
N ILE A 66 -20.10 -3.85 -3.32
CA ILE A 66 -19.31 -2.60 -3.36
C ILE A 66 -18.67 -2.29 -1.99
N PRO A 67 -19.43 -2.27 -0.86
CA PRO A 67 -18.85 -1.98 0.46
C PRO A 67 -17.74 -2.97 0.86
N ASN A 68 -17.90 -4.25 0.53
CA ASN A 68 -16.88 -5.27 0.84
C ASN A 68 -15.59 -5.04 0.02
N VAL A 69 -15.70 -4.71 -1.26
CA VAL A 69 -14.52 -4.40 -2.10
C VAL A 69 -13.84 -3.11 -1.60
N THR A 70 -14.61 -2.09 -1.21
CA THR A 70 -14.07 -0.87 -0.59
C THR A 70 -13.36 -1.18 0.73
N THR A 71 -13.88 -2.10 1.54
CA THR A 71 -13.23 -2.53 2.79
C THR A 71 -11.86 -3.16 2.51
N ILE A 72 -11.75 -4.02 1.50
CA ILE A 72 -10.47 -4.61 1.07
C ILE A 72 -9.50 -3.51 0.62
N GLN A 73 -9.96 -2.56 -0.18
CA GLN A 73 -9.15 -1.42 -0.64
C GLN A 73 -8.61 -0.60 0.55
N ASN A 74 -9.45 -0.34 1.56
CA ASN A 74 -9.05 0.38 2.77
C ASN A 74 -7.98 -0.39 3.58
N HIS A 75 -8.12 -1.71 3.70
CA HIS A 75 -7.12 -2.54 4.37
C HIS A 75 -5.77 -2.54 3.65
N ILE A 76 -5.78 -2.65 2.30
CA ILE A 76 -4.56 -2.57 1.50
C ILE A 76 -3.92 -1.19 1.67
N SER A 77 -4.69 -0.11 1.53
CA SER A 77 -4.19 1.26 1.69
C SER A 77 -3.59 1.51 3.08
N THR A 78 -4.27 1.08 4.14
CA THR A 78 -3.76 1.19 5.52
C THR A 78 -2.45 0.43 5.70
N THR A 79 -2.35 -0.75 5.10
CA THR A 79 -1.13 -1.56 5.13
C THR A 79 0.02 -0.87 4.40
N CYS A 80 -0.24 -0.28 3.23
CA CYS A 80 0.77 0.52 2.51
C CYS A 80 1.28 1.68 3.38
N THR A 81 0.38 2.48 3.97
CA THR A 81 0.77 3.61 4.83
C THR A 81 1.60 3.17 6.02
N ASN A 82 1.26 2.05 6.67
CA ASN A 82 2.04 1.51 7.78
C ASN A 82 3.44 1.06 7.35
N LEU A 83 3.57 0.48 6.15
CA LEU A 83 4.86 0.05 5.60
C LEU A 83 5.72 1.23 5.15
N GLU A 84 5.13 2.27 4.56
CA GLU A 84 5.81 3.53 4.26
C GLU A 84 6.37 4.16 5.54
N TYR A 85 5.55 4.23 6.59
CA TYR A 85 6.00 4.71 7.90
C TYR A 85 7.16 3.87 8.44
N ALA A 86 7.09 2.54 8.34
CA ALA A 86 8.17 1.66 8.78
C ALA A 86 9.48 1.90 8.00
N ARG A 87 9.39 2.12 6.68
CA ARG A 87 10.54 2.48 5.85
C ARG A 87 11.16 3.80 6.31
N ASP A 88 10.35 4.82 6.55
CA ASP A 88 10.82 6.15 6.97
C ASP A 88 11.44 6.13 8.39
N VAL A 89 11.00 5.22 9.26
CA VAL A 89 11.66 4.97 10.56
C VAL A 89 13.05 4.36 10.36
N ILE A 90 13.19 3.39 9.45
CA ILE A 90 14.48 2.75 9.15
C ILE A 90 15.47 3.75 8.55
N GLU A 91 14.99 4.67 7.70
CA GLU A 91 15.83 5.72 7.10
C GLU A 91 16.36 6.68 8.16
N ARG A 92 15.47 7.22 9.02
CA ARG A 92 15.87 8.11 10.12
C ARG A 92 16.85 7.45 11.09
N ALA A 93 16.65 6.17 11.39
CA ALA A 93 17.56 5.43 12.27
C ALA A 93 18.97 5.30 11.66
N ASP A 94 19.07 5.11 10.35
CA ASP A 94 20.35 5.01 9.65
C ASP A 94 21.08 6.36 9.60
N GLU A 95 20.36 7.44 9.28
CA GLU A 95 20.90 8.80 9.31
C GLU A 95 21.44 9.17 10.71
N GLU A 96 20.72 8.78 11.77
CA GLU A 96 21.14 9.03 13.14
C GLU A 96 22.40 8.24 13.50
N VAL A 97 22.47 6.96 13.12
CA VAL A 97 23.66 6.13 13.32
C VAL A 97 24.85 6.71 12.56
N GLU A 98 24.68 7.08 11.29
CA GLU A 98 25.74 7.67 10.48
C GLU A 98 26.28 8.97 11.11
N ARG A 99 25.38 9.83 11.59
CA ARG A 99 25.73 11.06 12.31
C ARG A 99 26.52 10.77 13.59
N LEU A 100 26.07 9.79 14.39
CA LEU A 100 26.76 9.39 15.63
C LEU A 100 28.15 8.82 15.34
N VAL A 101 28.28 7.94 14.35
CA VAL A 101 29.56 7.35 13.94
C VAL A 101 30.51 8.45 13.47
N LYS A 102 30.06 9.36 12.61
CA LYS A 102 30.86 10.52 12.17
C LYS A 102 31.30 11.36 13.38
N SER A 103 30.40 11.71 14.29
CA SER A 103 30.75 12.55 15.45
C SER A 103 31.83 11.93 16.35
N ARG A 104 31.75 10.62 16.64
CA ARG A 104 32.68 9.94 17.56
C ARG A 104 34.01 9.58 16.91
N LEU A 105 34.03 9.29 15.61
CA LEU A 105 35.27 9.00 14.90
C LEU A 105 36.07 10.29 14.64
N PHE A 106 35.42 11.38 14.23
CA PHE A 106 36.15 12.64 13.98
C PHE A 106 36.71 13.26 15.27
N ASP A 107 36.02 13.16 16.42
CA ASP A 107 36.59 13.58 17.71
C ASP A 107 37.80 12.73 18.15
N ALA A 108 37.81 11.43 17.84
CA ALA A 108 38.93 10.55 18.17
C ALA A 108 40.16 10.78 17.26
N PHE A 109 39.95 11.25 16.03
CA PHE A 109 41.02 11.52 15.06
C PHE A 109 41.44 13.00 15.00
N SER A 110 40.74 13.93 15.64
CA SER A 110 41.15 15.34 15.76
C SER A 110 42.27 15.60 16.78
N PHE A 111 42.89 14.54 17.32
CA PHE A 111 43.97 14.62 18.30
C PHE A 111 45.39 14.50 17.69
N TYR A 112 45.54 14.68 16.37
CA TYR A 112 46.84 14.83 15.69
C TYR A 112 46.83 15.97 14.67
#